data_AF-A0A2G6K9X9-F1
#
_entry.id   AF-A0A2G6K9X9-F1
#
_cell.length_a   1.000
_cell.length_b   1.000
_cell.length_c   1.000
_cell.angle_alpha   90.00
_cell.angle_beta   90.00
_cell.angle_gamma   90.00
#
_symmetry.space_group_name_H-M   'P 1'
#
loop_
_entity.id
_entity.type
_entity.pdbx_description
1 polymer ?
#
loop_
_entity_poly.entity_id
_entity_poly.type
_entity_poly.pdbx_seq_one_letter_code
_entity_poly.pdbx_strand_id
1 'polypeptide(L)'
;MSSWADLIGHPHHLVARWWWTMRATAPTAADDEWARSFLTGGECDLWSQMSPIDQAHSIQVARCVIEHSRELERAVIAGALLHDVGKIVSQLSTWERVVATLIGSRTERFRQYHDHEAIGAELAAQAGSDPVTVALIAGTDDGGEAAELLSRCDR
;
A
#
# COMPACT_ATOMS: atom_id res chain seq x y z
N MET A 1 -36.17 15.89 -14.74
CA MET A 1 -35.91 15.62 -13.31
C MET A 1 -35.24 14.27 -13.23
N SER A 2 -33.92 14.24 -13.42
CA SER A 2 -33.15 13.00 -13.43
C SER A 2 -33.16 12.40 -12.03
N SER A 3 -33.49 11.12 -11.94
CA SER A 3 -33.66 10.38 -10.70
C SER A 3 -32.32 10.27 -9.99
N TRP A 4 -32.30 10.54 -8.69
CA TRP A 4 -31.15 10.38 -7.80
C TRP A 4 -30.59 8.93 -7.77
N ALA A 5 -31.28 7.97 -8.39
CA ALA A 5 -30.90 6.57 -8.47
C ALA A 5 -29.71 6.28 -9.40
N ASP A 6 -29.41 7.14 -10.39
CA ASP A 6 -28.33 6.90 -11.36
C ASP A 6 -26.94 7.35 -10.87
N LEU A 7 -26.86 8.03 -9.72
CA LEU A 7 -25.60 8.52 -9.13
C LEU A 7 -24.98 7.57 -8.09
N ILE A 8 -25.68 6.50 -7.69
CA ILE A 8 -25.26 5.62 -6.59
C ILE A 8 -24.78 4.23 -7.07
N GLY A 9 -25.05 3.84 -8.32
CA GLY A 9 -24.60 2.56 -8.86
C GLY A 9 -23.22 2.61 -9.49
N HIS A 10 -22.15 2.23 -8.76
CA HIS A 10 -21.05 1.36 -9.25
C HIS A 10 -19.73 1.29 -8.43
N PRO A 11 -19.35 2.20 -7.52
CA PRO A 11 -18.10 2.03 -6.75
C PRO A 11 -18.28 1.42 -5.35
N HIS A 12 -19.49 1.50 -4.77
CA HIS A 12 -19.73 1.14 -3.36
C HIS A 12 -19.62 -0.37 -3.08
N HIS A 13 -20.06 -1.22 -4.01
CA HIS A 13 -19.90 -2.68 -3.86
C HIS A 13 -18.48 -3.15 -4.15
N LEU A 14 -17.69 -2.40 -4.95
CA LEU A 14 -16.29 -2.74 -5.17
C LEU A 14 -15.48 -2.45 -3.91
N VAL A 15 -15.64 -1.26 -3.31
CA VAL A 15 -15.06 -0.91 -2.01
C VAL A 15 -15.52 -1.88 -0.92
N ALA A 16 -16.82 -2.15 -0.79
CA ALA A 16 -17.31 -3.10 0.22
C ALA A 16 -16.82 -4.55 0.00
N ARG A 17 -16.68 -5.00 -1.26
CA ARG A 17 -16.17 -6.34 -1.59
C ARG A 17 -14.66 -6.45 -1.36
N TRP A 18 -13.90 -5.42 -1.73
CA TRP A 18 -12.46 -5.31 -1.44
C TRP A 18 -12.21 -5.42 0.09
N TRP A 19 -13.03 -4.73 0.89
CA TRP A 19 -12.98 -4.79 2.36
C TRP A 19 -13.43 -6.12 2.98
N TRP A 20 -14.35 -6.85 2.35
CA TRP A 20 -14.86 -8.11 2.92
C TRP A 20 -13.88 -9.27 2.71
N THR A 21 -13.11 -9.25 1.60
CA THR A 21 -11.99 -10.17 1.37
C THR A 21 -10.81 -9.86 2.31
N MET A 22 -10.58 -8.56 2.61
CA MET A 22 -9.56 -8.08 3.56
C MET A 22 -9.99 -8.12 5.04
N ARG A 23 -10.90 -9.02 5.43
CA ARG A 23 -10.94 -9.50 6.83
C ARG A 23 -9.70 -10.36 7.12
N ALA A 24 -8.52 -9.83 6.80
CA ALA A 24 -7.26 -10.34 7.23
C ALA A 24 -7.18 -10.07 8.73
N THR A 25 -7.12 -11.15 9.51
CA THR A 25 -6.61 -11.11 10.87
C THR A 25 -5.27 -10.36 10.84
N ALA A 26 -4.98 -9.56 11.87
CA ALA A 26 -3.68 -8.89 12.00
C ALA A 26 -2.53 -9.89 11.70
N PRO A 27 -1.43 -9.45 11.07
CA PRO A 27 -0.31 -10.33 10.74
C PRO A 27 0.09 -11.16 11.96
N THR A 28 0.34 -12.45 11.75
CA THR A 28 0.89 -13.27 12.83
C THR A 28 2.32 -12.82 13.14
N ALA A 29 2.86 -13.19 14.31
CA ALA A 29 4.26 -12.89 14.63
C ALA A 29 5.23 -13.47 13.58
N ALA A 30 4.89 -14.63 13.00
CA ALA A 30 5.68 -15.23 11.92
C ALA A 30 5.57 -14.45 10.60
N ASP A 31 4.40 -13.87 10.29
CA ASP A 31 4.25 -13.00 9.13
C ASP A 31 5.07 -11.70 9.29
N ASP A 32 5.06 -11.10 10.48
CA ASP A 32 5.84 -9.90 10.79
C ASP A 32 7.35 -10.18 10.74
N GLU A 33 7.82 -11.29 11.33
CA GLU A 33 9.22 -11.71 11.25
C GLU A 33 9.64 -11.96 9.79
N TRP A 34 8.80 -12.64 9.01
CA TRP A 34 9.03 -12.86 7.59
C TRP A 34 9.16 -11.54 6.83
N ALA A 35 8.25 -10.57 7.05
CA ALA A 35 8.33 -9.27 6.39
C ALA A 35 9.63 -8.54 6.76
N ARG A 36 9.95 -8.46 8.05
CA ARG A 36 11.17 -7.81 8.57
C ARG A 36 12.46 -8.43 8.03
N SER A 37 12.46 -9.71 7.67
CA SER A 37 13.65 -10.36 7.09
C SER A 37 14.09 -9.75 5.75
N PHE A 38 13.20 -9.02 5.05
CA PHE A 38 13.50 -8.31 3.81
C PHE A 38 13.77 -6.81 4.02
N LEU A 39 13.62 -6.30 5.23
CA LEU A 39 13.69 -4.87 5.52
C LEU A 39 15.00 -4.52 6.23
N THR A 40 15.53 -3.34 5.92
CA THR A 40 16.61 -2.72 6.71
C THR A 40 16.06 -2.17 8.04
N GLY A 41 16.95 -1.66 8.90
CA GLY A 41 16.55 -1.04 10.17
C GLY A 41 15.57 0.13 9.98
N GLY A 42 15.88 1.08 9.09
CA GLY A 42 15.00 2.22 8.82
C GLY A 42 13.66 1.81 8.19
N GLU A 43 13.68 0.80 7.32
CA GLU A 43 12.48 0.22 6.73
C GLU A 43 11.60 -0.51 7.77
N CYS A 44 12.22 -1.17 8.76
CA CYS A 44 11.49 -1.77 9.89
C CYS A 44 10.78 -0.73 10.76
N ASP A 45 11.37 0.46 10.94
CA ASP A 45 10.77 1.56 11.69
C ASP A 45 9.53 2.11 10.97
N LEU A 46 9.58 2.20 9.64
CA LEU A 46 8.44 2.57 8.81
C LEU A 46 7.34 1.49 8.83
N TRP A 47 7.73 0.22 8.63
CA TRP A 47 6.84 -0.94 8.68
C TRP A 47 6.02 -1.01 9.98
N SER A 48 6.68 -0.74 11.11
CA SER A 48 6.04 -0.80 12.44
C SER A 48 4.99 0.29 12.66
N GLN A 49 4.96 1.33 11.83
CA GLN A 49 3.98 2.40 11.86
C GLN A 49 2.76 2.14 10.96
N MET A 50 2.87 1.21 10.01
CA MET A 50 1.76 0.83 9.14
C MET A 50 0.64 0.18 9.96
N SER A 51 -0.61 0.41 9.55
CA SER A 51 -1.74 -0.23 10.24
C SER A 51 -1.70 -1.75 10.05
N PRO A 52 -2.22 -2.55 11.00
CA PRO A 52 -2.23 -4.01 10.84
C PRO A 52 -2.91 -4.50 9.55
N ILE A 53 -3.90 -3.74 9.06
CA ILE A 53 -4.58 -4.04 7.79
C ILE A 53 -3.65 -3.77 6.61
N ASP A 54 -2.97 -2.62 6.58
CA ASP A 54 -2.01 -2.28 5.52
C ASP A 54 -0.81 -3.25 5.52
N GLN A 55 -0.36 -3.70 6.70
CA GLN A 55 0.68 -4.72 6.84
C GLN A 55 0.22 -6.07 6.25
N ALA A 56 -0.97 -6.54 6.62
CA ALA A 56 -1.48 -7.81 6.11
C ALA A 56 -1.65 -7.79 4.59
N HIS A 57 -2.16 -6.69 4.04
CA HIS A 57 -2.25 -6.44 2.59
C HIS A 57 -0.87 -6.51 1.93
N SER A 58 0.09 -5.73 2.44
CA SER A 58 1.44 -5.66 1.87
C SER A 58 2.17 -7.00 1.90
N ILE A 59 1.93 -7.85 2.91
CA ILE A 59 2.46 -9.22 2.96
C ILE A 59 1.87 -10.10 1.84
N GLN A 60 0.58 -9.99 1.57
CA GLN A 60 -0.06 -10.72 0.47
C GLN A 60 0.53 -10.31 -0.89
N VAL A 61 0.68 -9.00 -1.09
CA VAL A 61 1.29 -8.44 -2.30
C VAL A 61 2.73 -8.93 -2.47
N ALA A 62 3.55 -8.83 -1.42
CA ALA A 62 4.95 -9.28 -1.45
C ALA A 62 5.08 -10.78 -1.74
N ARG A 63 4.20 -11.63 -1.17
CA ARG A 63 4.16 -13.06 -1.49
C ARG A 63 3.79 -13.32 -2.94
N CYS A 64 2.77 -12.65 -3.47
CA CYS A 64 2.41 -12.74 -4.89
C CYS A 64 3.59 -12.33 -5.80
N VAL A 65 4.30 -11.25 -5.46
CA VAL A 65 5.47 -10.78 -6.20
C VAL A 65 6.56 -11.85 -6.22
N ILE A 66 6.87 -12.48 -5.08
CA ILE A 66 7.85 -13.58 -4.97
C ILE A 66 7.43 -14.83 -5.75
N GLU A 67 6.13 -15.16 -5.78
CA GLU A 67 5.63 -16.31 -6.55
C GLU A 67 5.81 -16.13 -8.06
N HIS A 68 5.73 -14.90 -8.56
CA HIS A 68 5.77 -14.58 -9.98
C HIS A 68 7.16 -14.18 -10.49
N SER A 69 8.16 -14.03 -9.62
CA SER A 69 9.54 -13.77 -10.02
C SER A 69 10.54 -14.51 -9.13
N ARG A 70 11.41 -15.32 -9.76
CA ARG A 70 12.32 -16.24 -9.06
C ARG A 70 13.65 -15.61 -8.63
N GLU A 71 13.99 -14.45 -9.17
CA GLU A 71 15.22 -13.71 -8.86
C GLU A 71 14.84 -12.27 -8.55
N LEU A 72 14.31 -12.06 -7.34
CA LEU A 72 14.00 -10.74 -6.84
C LEU A 72 15.08 -10.26 -5.91
N GLU A 73 15.58 -9.06 -6.18
CA GLU A 73 16.39 -8.32 -5.23
C GLU A 73 15.56 -8.01 -3.98
N ARG A 74 16.21 -8.06 -2.81
CA ARG A 74 15.60 -7.68 -1.52
C ARG A 74 14.87 -6.33 -1.62
N ALA A 75 15.44 -5.37 -2.36
CA ALA A 75 14.88 -4.04 -2.56
C ALA A 75 13.48 -4.06 -3.23
N VAL A 76 13.23 -5.01 -4.14
CA VAL A 76 11.90 -5.17 -4.77
C VAL A 76 10.87 -5.68 -3.78
N ILE A 77 11.26 -6.66 -2.95
CA ILE A 77 10.39 -7.20 -1.90
C ILE A 77 10.10 -6.12 -0.84
N ALA A 78 11.11 -5.35 -0.45
CA ALA A 78 10.94 -4.21 0.44
C ALA A 78 10.00 -3.15 -0.16
N GLY A 79 10.12 -2.86 -1.46
CA GLY A 79 9.20 -1.98 -2.18
C GLY A 79 7.76 -2.48 -2.12
N ALA A 80 7.53 -3.78 -2.34
CA ALA A 80 6.20 -4.38 -2.22
C ALA A 80 5.63 -4.30 -0.80
N LEU A 81 6.47 -4.55 0.22
CA LEU A 81 6.07 -4.47 1.63
C LEU A 81 5.74 -3.03 2.08
N LEU A 82 6.38 -2.02 1.48
CA LEU A 82 6.27 -0.62 1.89
C LEU A 82 5.51 0.26 0.90
N HIS A 83 4.95 -0.27 -0.19
CA HIS A 83 4.28 0.53 -1.23
C HIS A 83 3.18 1.46 -0.66
N ASP A 84 2.54 1.01 0.42
CA ASP A 84 1.47 1.73 1.11
C ASP A 84 1.93 2.57 2.30
N VAL A 85 3.24 2.68 2.55
CA VAL A 85 3.76 3.28 3.79
C VAL A 85 3.42 4.76 3.93
N GLY A 86 3.23 5.51 2.85
CA GLY A 86 2.84 6.92 2.93
C GLY A 86 1.45 7.13 3.56
N LYS A 87 0.61 6.10 3.63
CA LYS A 87 -0.70 6.16 4.31
C LYS A 87 -0.56 6.46 5.81
N ILE A 88 0.61 6.23 6.43
CA ILE A 88 0.87 6.56 7.84
C ILE A 88 0.69 8.06 8.15
N VAL A 89 0.96 8.94 7.17
CA VAL A 89 0.89 10.40 7.36
C VAL A 89 -0.56 10.88 7.39
N SER A 90 -1.42 10.31 6.54
CA SER A 90 -2.83 10.68 6.49
C SER A 90 -3.59 10.36 7.79
N GLN A 91 -3.10 9.35 8.53
CA GLN A 91 -3.72 8.78 9.74
C GLN A 91 -5.22 8.51 9.58
N LEU A 92 -5.68 8.22 8.36
CA LEU A 92 -7.10 7.96 8.12
C LEU A 92 -7.48 6.59 8.70
N SER A 93 -8.52 6.57 9.53
CA SER A 93 -9.19 5.33 9.91
C SER A 93 -9.79 4.66 8.67
N THR A 94 -10.05 3.36 8.78
CA THR A 94 -10.65 2.56 7.71
C THR A 94 -11.93 3.18 7.14
N TRP A 95 -12.78 3.76 7.99
CA TRP A 95 -13.99 4.47 7.54
C TRP A 95 -13.68 5.80 6.85
N GLU A 96 -12.72 6.57 7.34
CA GLU A 96 -12.32 7.83 6.71
C GLU A 96 -11.69 7.60 5.33
N ARG A 97 -10.97 6.47 5.13
CA ARG A 97 -10.45 6.08 3.81
C ARG A 97 -11.58 5.82 2.80
N VAL A 98 -12.65 5.12 3.22
CA VAL A 98 -13.84 4.93 2.38
C VAL A 98 -14.43 6.27 1.97
N VAL A 99 -14.58 7.20 2.93
CA VAL A 99 -15.07 8.55 2.65
C VAL A 99 -14.12 9.28 1.70
N ALA A 100 -12.81 9.25 1.94
CA ALA A 100 -11.78 9.90 1.12
C ALA A 100 -11.80 9.42 -0.34
N THR A 101 -12.05 8.13 -0.57
CA THR A 101 -12.22 7.56 -1.91
C THR A 101 -13.48 8.10 -2.61
N LEU A 102 -14.58 8.31 -1.86
CA LEU A 102 -15.85 8.80 -2.42
C LEU A 102 -15.83 10.31 -2.68
N ILE A 103 -15.17 11.07 -1.81
CA ILE A 103 -15.25 12.54 -1.84
C ILE A 103 -13.96 13.23 -2.30
N GLY A 104 -12.90 12.50 -2.62
CA GLY A 104 -11.64 13.04 -3.13
C GLY A 104 -10.85 13.87 -2.09
N SER A 105 -9.86 14.63 -2.56
CA SER A 105 -8.88 15.40 -1.77
C SER A 105 -9.43 16.68 -1.10
N ARG A 106 -10.69 16.67 -0.64
CA ARG A 106 -11.39 17.84 -0.09
C ARG A 106 -10.82 18.34 1.25
N THR A 107 -9.98 17.56 1.92
CA THR A 107 -9.29 17.93 3.15
C THR A 107 -7.81 17.62 3.02
N GLU A 108 -6.97 18.26 3.84
CA GLU A 108 -5.52 18.02 3.82
C GLU A 108 -5.16 16.56 4.10
N ARG A 109 -5.85 15.89 5.04
CA ARG A 109 -5.66 14.45 5.31
C ARG A 109 -6.06 13.59 4.12
N PHE A 110 -7.09 13.98 3.36
CA PHE A 110 -7.48 13.26 2.15
C PHE A 110 -6.51 13.50 1.00
N ARG A 111 -5.97 14.72 0.87
CA ARG A 111 -4.90 15.01 -0.08
C ARG A 111 -3.67 14.15 0.20
N GLN A 112 -3.23 14.09 1.45
CA GLN A 112 -2.13 13.21 1.88
C GLN A 112 -2.41 11.72 1.63
N TYR A 113 -3.66 11.27 1.81
CA TYR A 113 -4.04 9.91 1.45
C TYR A 113 -3.96 9.65 -0.06
N HIS A 114 -4.33 10.62 -0.90
CA HIS A 114 -4.18 10.48 -2.35
C HIS A 114 -2.71 10.58 -2.80
N ASP A 115 -1.91 11.40 -2.12
CA ASP A 115 -0.47 11.60 -2.38
C ASP A 115 0.42 10.56 -1.66
N HIS A 116 -0.15 9.44 -1.19
CA HIS A 116 0.55 8.48 -0.34
C HIS A 116 1.75 7.80 -1.01
N GLU A 117 1.75 7.62 -2.34
CA GLU A 117 2.89 7.08 -3.08
C GLU A 117 4.09 8.03 -2.98
N ALA A 118 3.89 9.33 -3.29
CA ALA A 118 4.94 10.34 -3.21
C ALA A 118 5.43 10.56 -1.76
N ILE A 119 4.52 10.58 -0.79
CA ILE A 119 4.86 10.68 0.63
C ILE A 119 5.64 9.44 1.08
N GLY A 120 5.21 8.25 0.67
CA GLY A 120 5.86 6.99 1.01
C GLY A 120 7.27 6.91 0.46
N ALA A 121 7.48 7.35 -0.78
CA ALA A 121 8.79 7.40 -1.42
C ALA A 121 9.77 8.32 -0.67
N GLU A 122 9.29 9.51 -0.26
CA GLU A 122 10.09 10.45 0.52
C GLU A 122 10.46 9.87 1.90
N LEU A 123 9.51 9.23 2.59
CA LEU A 123 9.76 8.55 3.87
C LEU A 123 10.79 7.43 3.72
N ALA A 124 10.68 6.61 2.67
CA ALA A 124 11.61 5.53 2.40
C ALA A 124 13.02 6.06 2.09
N ALA A 125 13.13 7.12 1.28
CA ALA A 125 14.40 7.77 0.99
C ALA A 125 15.08 8.31 2.26
N GLN A 126 14.30 8.95 3.15
CA GLN A 126 14.80 9.44 4.45
C GLN A 126 15.22 8.30 5.39
N ALA A 127 14.55 7.15 5.32
CA ALA A 127 14.90 5.94 6.06
C ALA A 127 16.13 5.21 5.51
N GLY A 128 16.71 5.68 4.41
CA GLY A 128 17.88 5.08 3.76
C GLY A 128 17.56 3.85 2.91
N SER A 129 16.32 3.73 2.42
CA SER A 129 15.93 2.68 1.49
C SER A 129 16.74 2.71 0.20
N ASP A 130 16.80 1.55 -0.44
CA ASP A 130 17.39 1.40 -1.76
C ASP A 130 16.62 2.23 -2.81
N PRO A 131 17.27 2.87 -3.79
CA PRO A 131 16.59 3.60 -4.86
C PRO A 131 15.50 2.80 -5.58
N VAL A 132 15.68 1.48 -5.75
CA VAL A 132 14.65 0.60 -6.34
C VAL A 132 13.42 0.52 -5.44
N THR A 133 13.61 0.38 -4.13
CA THR A 133 12.52 0.40 -3.14
C THR A 133 11.77 1.72 -3.21
N VAL A 134 12.48 2.86 -3.26
CA VAL A 134 11.88 4.19 -3.36
C VAL A 134 11.08 4.36 -4.66
N ALA A 135 11.62 3.95 -5.80
CA ALA A 135 10.95 4.05 -7.11
C ALA A 135 9.68 3.18 -7.18
N LEU A 136 9.70 2.00 -6.56
CA LEU A 136 8.52 1.13 -6.49
C LEU A 136 7.41 1.73 -5.62
N ILE A 137 7.76 2.33 -4.48
CA ILE A 137 6.79 3.01 -3.61
C ILE A 137 6.20 4.25 -4.31
N ALA A 138 7.02 4.96 -5.09
CA ALA A 138 6.58 6.13 -5.83
C ALA A 138 5.62 5.82 -6.99
N GLY A 139 5.41 4.54 -7.33
CA GLY A 139 4.60 4.14 -8.48
C GLY A 139 5.16 4.59 -9.83
N THR A 140 6.44 4.94 -9.88
CA THR A 140 7.08 5.45 -11.11
C THR A 140 7.40 4.32 -12.08
N ASP A 141 7.23 4.58 -13.38
CA ASP A 141 7.58 3.64 -14.47
C ASP A 141 9.08 3.25 -14.45
N ASP A 142 9.92 4.01 -13.75
CA ASP A 142 11.34 3.72 -13.52
C ASP A 142 11.57 2.38 -12.78
N GLY A 143 10.56 1.83 -12.11
CA GLY A 143 10.60 0.48 -11.51
C GLY A 143 10.47 -0.67 -12.51
N GLY A 144 10.20 -0.38 -13.79
CA GLY A 144 10.17 -1.36 -14.87
C GLY A 144 9.24 -2.55 -14.63
N GLU A 145 9.70 -3.76 -14.97
CA GLU A 145 8.92 -5.01 -14.81
C GLU A 145 8.48 -5.27 -13.36
N ALA A 146 9.26 -4.81 -12.37
CA ALA A 146 8.92 -4.96 -10.96
C ALA A 146 7.72 -4.08 -10.56
N ALA A 147 7.60 -2.88 -11.12
CA ALA A 147 6.45 -2.00 -10.88
C ALA A 147 5.16 -2.56 -11.50
N GLU A 148 5.24 -3.11 -12.72
CA GLU A 148 4.11 -3.78 -13.37
C GLU A 148 3.65 -5.02 -12.59
N LEU A 149 4.61 -5.82 -12.12
CA LEU A 149 4.33 -6.99 -11.29
C LEU A 149 3.68 -6.59 -9.96
N LEU A 150 4.18 -5.54 -9.31
CA LEU A 150 3.60 -5.00 -8.09
C LEU A 150 2.14 -4.57 -8.32
N SER A 151 1.88 -3.77 -9.34
CA SER A 151 0.53 -3.32 -9.71
C SER A 151 -0.42 -4.49 -10.02
N ARG A 152 0.10 -5.58 -10.59
CA ARG A 152 -0.71 -6.79 -10.85
C ARG A 152 -1.06 -7.53 -9.56
N CYS A 153 -0.12 -7.63 -8.62
CA CYS A 153 -0.32 -8.31 -7.35
C CYS A 153 -1.15 -7.50 -6.34
N ASP A 154 -1.23 -6.19 -6.50
CA ASP A 154 -1.95 -5.27 -5.63
C ASP A 154 -3.47 -5.18 -5.91
N ARG A 155 -3.93 -5.70 -7.06
CA ARG A 155 -5.33 -5.56 -7.54
C ARG A 155 -6.36 -6.48 -6.88
#